data_AF-A0A2A4X7V7-F1
#
_entry.id   AF-A0A2A4X7V7-F1
#
_cell.length_a   1.000
_cell.length_b   1.000
_cell.length_c   1.000
_cell.angle_alpha   90.00
_cell.angle_beta   90.00
_cell.angle_gamma   90.00
#
_symmetry.space_group_name_H-M   'P 1'
#
loop_
_entity.id
_entity.type
_entity.pdbx_description
1 polymer ?
#
loop_
_entity_poly.entity_id
_entity_poly.type
_entity_poly.pdbx_seq_one_letter_code
_entity_poly.pdbx_strand_id
1 'polypeptide(L)'
;MSSFPTPSKKFNGDDLPINPSQGRVDETKDPKAVLKKVIEKELEKGIPIKSWSKKVENDLIANVIVSFEKYFPKQSLCKTTLKNLFSKIKSSMDTKIDNEPFSLQSFLKNNLQITLPAKNTKEPYTLSFDLAEKLKTRWNEEKIAQLSIHELSAPIWSIQKHLLSDIKLNNLRAPFEVYGYEDQLILESIVSLLIDNPLIENSDLVNSVESIIKKVNILTLLNEEKKIKPLLYTLYANICSESGVYDLYFSKLEQQRLKAFFSHFTTLQSNSKQSLERGEWAERLLSLYLLGVYLPKNIPEKVLEIGIEESISQLRGEAAAKNTGNKNLVIFFNASLYLHCFFSKNTSYEKIKQFLMQCYTLTTNFAPFHQTTFDRLEFFVYSEMEKKHSILTSIDPISITYLKDILIKTQVENPYFSPESCLSKTIGICNQRLNLSAKITQKSFSQIKLKIHMWATSREMVMRQIHIAPEHPFTLAISKLWKKIVGHKLMRYMDHHSFIDHVLKSVLKDFPALSPFKNALKKNLSAYYMIFWYNMNFDSKASTLDRWLFWHHQNLNAKDHTGFKDIEQLCALFFPNIPHKECAARFKALISKVKA
;
A
#
# COMPACT_ATOMS: atom_id res chain seq x y z
N MET A 1 71.51 -11.50 -14.11
CA MET A 1 71.51 -11.13 -15.55
C MET A 1 70.20 -11.61 -16.12
N SER A 2 69.18 -10.75 -16.12
CA SER A 2 68.80 -9.80 -17.20
C SER A 2 67.54 -10.33 -17.89
N SER A 3 66.43 -9.85 -17.37
CA SER A 3 65.07 -9.87 -17.91
C SER A 3 65.00 -9.24 -19.31
N PHE A 4 64.31 -9.87 -20.24
CA PHE A 4 63.89 -9.27 -21.50
C PHE A 4 62.37 -8.99 -21.53
N PRO A 5 61.91 -7.97 -22.28
CA PRO A 5 60.69 -7.23 -21.99
C PRO A 5 59.50 -7.61 -22.88
N THR A 6 58.31 -7.29 -22.35
CA THR A 6 57.00 -7.29 -23.03
C THR A 6 56.89 -6.20 -24.10
N PRO A 7 56.16 -6.43 -25.22
CA PRO A 7 55.78 -5.38 -26.15
C PRO A 7 54.56 -4.58 -25.66
N SER A 8 54.54 -3.33 -26.08
CA SER A 8 53.87 -2.16 -25.53
C SER A 8 52.41 -1.94 -25.96
N LYS A 9 51.75 -1.12 -25.13
CA LYS A 9 50.36 -0.63 -25.18
C LYS A 9 49.98 0.05 -26.51
N LYS A 10 48.72 -0.13 -26.93
CA LYS A 10 48.01 0.72 -27.91
C LYS A 10 47.79 2.12 -27.31
N PHE A 11 48.11 3.16 -28.10
CA PHE A 11 48.00 4.58 -27.75
C PHE A 11 46.55 5.09 -27.79
N ASN A 12 46.15 5.86 -26.77
CA ASN A 12 44.93 6.66 -26.74
C ASN A 12 45.19 8.05 -27.33
N GLY A 13 44.29 8.54 -28.17
CA GLY A 13 44.44 9.76 -28.96
C GLY A 13 44.19 11.08 -28.23
N ASP A 14 44.82 11.30 -27.07
CA ASP A 14 44.71 12.57 -26.32
C ASP A 14 45.94 13.49 -26.40
N ASP A 15 47.04 13.02 -26.99
CA ASP A 15 48.27 13.80 -27.14
C ASP A 15 48.44 14.32 -28.57
N LEU A 16 48.49 15.65 -28.73
CA LEU A 16 49.02 16.26 -29.95
C LEU A 16 50.53 15.96 -29.99
N PRO A 17 51.09 15.41 -31.09
CA PRO A 17 52.52 15.13 -31.14
C PRO A 17 53.29 16.45 -31.18
N ILE A 18 53.97 16.79 -30.08
CA ILE A 18 54.88 17.93 -29.97
C ILE A 18 56.27 17.42 -30.37
N ASN A 19 56.87 18.00 -31.42
CA ASN A 19 58.25 17.72 -31.79
C ASN A 19 59.18 18.57 -30.90
N PRO A 20 60.03 17.98 -30.03
CA PRO A 20 60.80 18.74 -29.06
C PRO A 20 62.16 19.14 -29.65
N SER A 21 62.17 20.23 -30.42
CA SER A 21 63.42 20.92 -30.71
C SER A 21 63.20 22.43 -30.80
N GLN A 22 63.75 23.11 -29.80
CA GLN A 22 64.17 24.52 -29.76
C GLN A 22 63.11 25.62 -29.54
N GLY A 23 63.05 26.05 -28.27
CA GLY A 23 63.03 27.47 -27.88
C GLY A 23 61.67 28.14 -27.68
N ARG A 24 61.39 28.45 -26.40
CA ARG A 24 60.39 29.36 -25.77
C ARG A 24 59.10 29.65 -26.57
N VAL A 25 57.99 29.09 -26.07
CA VAL A 25 56.60 29.38 -26.42
C VAL A 25 56.01 30.26 -25.30
N ASP A 26 55.10 31.17 -25.63
CA ASP A 26 54.33 31.96 -24.66
C ASP A 26 53.38 31.01 -23.90
N GLU A 27 53.75 30.62 -22.68
CA GLU A 27 53.18 29.50 -21.90
C GLU A 27 51.76 29.75 -21.33
N THR A 28 51.11 30.88 -21.63
CA THR A 28 49.88 31.27 -20.92
C THR A 28 48.57 31.02 -21.69
N LYS A 29 48.60 30.44 -22.89
CA LYS A 29 47.37 30.15 -23.67
C LYS A 29 47.32 28.69 -24.11
N ASP A 30 46.31 27.96 -23.63
CA ASP A 30 46.00 26.60 -24.09
C ASP A 30 45.69 26.61 -25.61
N PRO A 31 46.51 25.92 -26.43
CA PRO A 31 46.31 25.85 -27.88
C PRO A 31 44.93 25.32 -28.26
N LYS A 32 44.33 24.41 -27.48
CA LYS A 32 42.98 23.86 -27.75
C LYS A 32 41.91 24.94 -27.57
N ALA A 33 42.05 25.80 -26.56
CA ALA A 33 41.12 26.89 -26.29
C ALA A 33 41.19 28.01 -27.36
N VAL A 34 42.40 28.31 -27.86
CA VAL A 34 42.59 29.27 -28.96
C VAL A 34 42.02 28.71 -30.26
N LEU A 35 42.29 27.44 -30.57
CA LEU A 35 41.76 26.76 -31.76
C LEU A 35 40.23 26.75 -31.79
N LYS A 36 39.60 26.45 -30.64
CA LYS A 36 38.14 26.46 -30.49
C LYS A 36 37.54 27.84 -30.76
N LYS A 37 38.12 28.91 -30.19
CA LYS A 37 37.64 30.29 -30.40
C LYS A 37 37.80 30.76 -31.85
N VAL A 38 38.88 30.37 -32.52
CA VAL A 38 39.11 30.71 -33.93
C VAL A 38 38.09 30.01 -34.83
N ILE A 39 37.81 28.72 -34.57
CA ILE A 39 36.80 27.95 -35.30
C ILE A 39 35.39 28.53 -35.09
N GLU A 40 35.02 28.85 -33.85
CA GLU A 40 33.73 29.47 -33.51
C GLU A 40 33.54 30.81 -34.23
N LYS A 41 34.56 31.67 -34.24
CA LYS A 41 34.52 32.99 -34.88
C LYS A 41 34.43 32.91 -36.42
N GLU A 42 35.05 31.90 -37.04
CA GLU A 42 34.94 31.69 -38.50
C GLU A 42 33.60 31.07 -38.90
N LEU A 43 32.99 30.24 -38.04
CA LEU A 43 31.64 29.72 -38.26
C LEU A 43 30.57 30.80 -38.09
N GLU A 44 30.77 31.77 -37.20
CA GLU A 44 29.89 32.93 -36.99
C GLU A 44 29.89 33.92 -38.18
N LYS A 45 30.89 33.89 -39.07
CA LYS A 45 30.96 34.75 -40.27
C LYS A 45 29.96 34.39 -41.38
N GLY A 46 28.98 33.53 -41.10
CA GLY A 46 27.74 33.47 -41.87
C GLY A 46 27.77 32.53 -43.07
N ILE A 47 28.25 31.30 -42.91
CA ILE A 47 28.02 30.24 -43.91
C ILE A 47 26.75 29.47 -43.52
N PRO A 48 25.63 29.61 -44.25
CA PRO A 48 24.43 28.83 -43.97
C PRO A 48 24.72 27.33 -44.15
N ILE A 49 24.40 26.51 -43.14
CA ILE A 49 24.74 25.08 -43.04
C ILE A 49 24.30 24.25 -44.27
N LYS A 50 23.31 24.73 -45.04
CA LYS A 50 22.82 24.10 -46.27
C LYS A 50 23.77 24.19 -47.48
N SER A 51 24.84 24.99 -47.44
CA SER A 51 25.84 25.12 -48.53
C SER A 51 27.16 24.39 -48.25
N TRP A 52 27.19 23.49 -47.26
CA TRP A 52 28.40 22.78 -46.86
C TRP A 52 28.94 21.90 -48.00
N SER A 53 30.10 22.25 -48.55
CA SER A 53 30.80 21.50 -49.60
C SER A 53 32.24 21.20 -49.19
N LYS A 54 32.88 20.21 -49.83
CA LYS A 54 34.32 19.93 -49.63
C LYS A 54 35.22 21.16 -49.91
N LYS A 55 34.75 22.11 -50.73
CA LYS A 55 35.47 23.34 -51.04
C LYS A 55 35.45 24.30 -49.85
N VAL A 56 34.26 24.53 -49.29
CA VAL A 56 34.05 25.34 -48.07
C VAL A 56 34.82 24.76 -46.86
N GLU A 57 34.83 23.44 -46.71
CA GLU A 57 35.59 22.76 -45.64
C GLU A 57 37.11 23.00 -45.78
N ASN A 58 37.65 22.94 -47.00
CA ASN A 58 39.08 23.18 -47.23
C ASN A 58 39.46 24.66 -47.02
N ASP A 59 38.60 25.60 -47.41
CA ASP A 59 38.84 27.04 -47.24
C ASP A 59 38.80 27.45 -45.76
N LEU A 60 37.86 26.91 -44.98
CA LEU A 60 37.79 27.07 -43.52
C LEU A 60 39.02 26.50 -42.81
N ILE A 61 39.44 25.29 -43.21
CA ILE A 61 40.65 24.66 -42.67
C ILE A 61 41.89 25.52 -42.98
N ALA A 62 42.02 26.07 -44.19
CA ALA A 62 43.14 26.94 -44.54
C ALA A 62 43.15 28.23 -43.69
N ASN A 63 42.00 28.89 -43.51
CA ASN A 63 41.90 30.13 -42.72
C ASN A 63 42.17 29.90 -41.22
N VAL A 64 41.71 28.77 -40.67
CA VAL A 64 41.95 28.38 -39.27
C VAL A 64 43.41 28.00 -39.05
N ILE A 65 44.06 27.31 -40.00
CA ILE A 65 45.49 26.99 -39.94
C ILE A 65 46.32 28.29 -39.95
N VAL A 66 46.09 29.20 -40.90
CA VAL A 66 46.80 30.48 -40.99
C VAL A 66 46.63 31.32 -39.72
N SER A 67 45.40 31.36 -39.17
CA SER A 67 45.11 32.10 -37.94
C SER A 67 45.76 31.47 -36.71
N PHE A 68 45.83 30.14 -36.63
CA PHE A 68 46.47 29.43 -35.52
C PHE A 68 48.00 29.49 -35.57
N GLU A 69 48.60 29.33 -36.76
CA GLU A 69 50.04 29.46 -36.98
C GLU A 69 50.54 30.88 -36.65
N LYS A 70 49.68 31.90 -36.73
CA LYS A 70 50.01 33.26 -36.27
C LYS A 70 50.19 33.36 -34.74
N TYR A 71 49.46 32.55 -33.96
CA TYR A 71 49.58 32.52 -32.50
C TYR A 71 50.57 31.46 -32.01
N PHE A 72 50.77 30.39 -32.78
CA PHE A 72 51.68 29.29 -32.47
C PHE A 72 52.52 28.91 -33.71
N PRO A 73 53.46 29.78 -34.15
CA PRO A 73 54.20 29.64 -35.41
C PRO A 73 55.11 28.42 -35.50
N LYS A 74 55.31 27.70 -34.40
CA LYS A 74 56.12 26.48 -34.31
C LYS A 74 55.30 25.19 -34.21
N GLN A 75 53.96 25.26 -34.24
CA GLN A 75 53.06 24.11 -34.12
C GLN A 75 52.35 23.84 -35.44
N SER A 76 52.68 22.75 -36.12
CA SER A 76 51.96 22.32 -37.33
C SER A 76 50.67 21.59 -36.94
N LEU A 77 49.51 22.12 -37.34
CA LEU A 77 48.23 21.44 -37.15
C LEU A 77 48.03 20.34 -38.20
N CYS A 78 47.89 19.10 -37.73
CA CYS A 78 47.53 18.01 -38.62
C CYS A 78 46.07 18.15 -39.09
N LYS A 79 45.86 18.12 -40.41
CA LYS A 79 44.55 18.32 -41.07
C LYS A 79 43.48 17.35 -40.56
N THR A 80 43.87 16.14 -40.16
CA THR A 80 42.99 15.12 -39.54
C THR A 80 42.51 15.52 -38.14
N THR A 81 43.35 16.16 -37.34
CA THR A 81 42.98 16.62 -35.99
C THR A 81 41.97 17.77 -36.06
N LEU A 82 42.15 18.68 -37.01
CA LEU A 82 41.17 19.74 -37.31
C LEU A 82 39.83 19.16 -37.76
N LYS A 83 39.81 18.17 -38.65
CA LYS A 83 38.56 17.50 -39.07
C LYS A 83 37.82 16.82 -37.92
N ASN A 84 38.55 16.18 -37.01
CA ASN A 84 37.96 15.56 -35.83
C ASN A 84 37.43 16.60 -34.83
N LEU A 85 38.07 17.77 -34.73
CA LEU A 85 37.58 18.87 -33.90
C LEU A 85 36.35 19.55 -34.53
N PHE A 86 36.36 19.77 -35.85
CA PHE A 86 35.24 20.34 -36.60
C PHE A 86 34.00 19.45 -36.52
N SER A 87 34.13 18.12 -36.60
CA SER A 87 32.98 17.21 -36.43
C SER A 87 32.41 17.22 -35.01
N LYS A 88 33.26 17.36 -33.98
CA LYS A 88 32.83 17.55 -32.59
C LYS A 88 32.14 18.91 -32.36
N ILE A 89 32.62 19.99 -32.98
CA ILE A 89 31.99 21.31 -32.86
C ILE A 89 30.70 21.38 -33.68
N LYS A 90 30.68 20.81 -34.89
CA LYS A 90 29.48 20.72 -35.73
C LYS A 90 28.36 19.96 -35.04
N SER A 91 28.64 18.81 -34.41
CA SER A 91 27.65 18.09 -33.61
C SER A 91 27.13 18.89 -32.41
N SER A 92 27.94 19.80 -31.84
CA SER A 92 27.51 20.72 -30.78
C SER A 92 26.74 21.95 -31.28
N MET A 93 26.86 22.32 -32.56
CA MET A 93 26.07 23.38 -33.20
C MET A 93 24.76 22.85 -33.81
N ASP A 94 24.73 21.61 -34.30
CA ASP A 94 23.50 20.93 -34.72
C ASP A 94 22.49 20.79 -33.57
N THR A 95 22.96 20.78 -32.31
CA THR A 95 22.10 20.80 -31.10
C THR A 95 21.56 22.19 -30.72
N LYS A 96 21.98 23.27 -31.38
CA LYS A 96 21.56 24.66 -31.08
C LYS A 96 20.57 25.27 -32.07
N ILE A 97 20.10 24.52 -33.08
CA ILE A 97 19.23 25.07 -34.15
C ILE A 97 17.75 24.69 -34.01
N ASP A 98 17.39 23.78 -33.11
CA ASP A 98 15.98 23.61 -32.75
C ASP A 98 15.66 24.51 -31.54
N ASN A 99 15.13 25.70 -31.82
CA ASN A 99 14.42 26.55 -30.85
C ASN A 99 13.10 25.91 -30.34
N GLU A 100 13.00 24.58 -30.33
CA GLU A 100 11.89 23.91 -29.66
C GLU A 100 12.22 23.77 -28.16
N PRO A 101 11.36 24.25 -27.24
CA PRO A 101 11.55 24.00 -25.83
C PRO A 101 11.65 22.49 -25.60
N PHE A 102 12.60 22.08 -24.76
CA PHE A 102 12.83 20.67 -24.44
C PHE A 102 11.51 19.99 -24.07
N SER A 103 11.06 19.08 -24.94
CA SER A 103 9.87 18.27 -24.71
C SER A 103 10.28 16.94 -24.11
N LEU A 104 10.00 16.76 -22.81
CA LEU A 104 10.15 15.48 -22.11
C LEU A 104 9.41 14.35 -22.86
N GLN A 105 8.28 14.66 -23.50
CA GLN A 105 7.52 13.72 -24.33
C GLN A 105 8.30 13.27 -25.57
N SER A 106 8.98 14.18 -26.27
CA SER A 106 9.82 13.85 -27.44
C SER A 106 11.06 13.05 -27.02
N PHE A 107 11.67 13.40 -25.89
CA PHE A 107 12.80 12.65 -25.34
C PHE A 107 12.41 11.23 -24.95
N LEU A 108 11.30 11.06 -24.22
CA LEU A 108 10.81 9.75 -23.83
C LEU A 108 10.35 8.93 -25.04
N LYS A 109 9.65 9.53 -26.01
CA LYS A 109 9.28 8.86 -27.27
C LYS A 109 10.49 8.26 -27.97
N ASN A 110 11.53 9.06 -28.19
CA ASN A 110 12.70 8.65 -28.94
C ASN A 110 13.53 7.59 -28.18
N ASN A 111 13.52 7.60 -26.84
CA ASN A 111 14.30 6.66 -26.04
C ASN A 111 13.52 5.39 -25.62
N LEU A 112 12.19 5.47 -25.49
CA LEU A 112 11.31 4.33 -25.25
C LEU A 112 11.13 3.49 -26.51
N GLN A 113 11.09 4.10 -27.71
CA GLN A 113 11.09 3.37 -28.98
C GLN A 113 12.42 2.60 -29.22
N ILE A 114 13.55 3.09 -28.69
CA ILE A 114 14.88 2.49 -28.89
C ILE A 114 15.15 1.30 -27.94
N THR A 115 14.40 1.12 -26.85
CA THR A 115 14.66 0.06 -25.85
C THR A 115 13.81 -1.20 -26.00
N LEU A 116 12.89 -1.21 -26.97
CA LEU A 116 12.06 -2.36 -27.34
C LEU A 116 12.53 -3.04 -28.64
N PRO A 117 13.75 -3.62 -28.67
CA PRO A 117 13.93 -4.85 -29.43
C PRO A 117 14.63 -5.94 -28.62
N ALA A 118 14.36 -7.18 -29.02
CA ALA A 118 14.76 -8.48 -28.45
C ALA A 118 16.28 -8.75 -28.26
N LYS A 119 17.13 -7.71 -28.16
CA LYS A 119 18.60 -7.80 -28.06
C LYS A 119 19.25 -6.91 -27.00
N ASN A 120 18.50 -6.17 -26.17
CA ASN A 120 19.11 -5.46 -25.05
C ASN A 120 19.41 -6.43 -23.90
N THR A 121 20.68 -6.55 -23.53
CA THR A 121 21.19 -7.40 -22.42
C THR A 121 21.10 -6.72 -21.05
N LYS A 122 20.76 -5.43 -21.00
CA LYS A 122 20.64 -4.66 -19.74
C LYS A 122 19.27 -4.85 -19.10
N GLU A 123 19.24 -4.90 -17.78
CA GLU A 123 17.99 -4.90 -17.00
C GLU A 123 17.19 -3.60 -17.24
N PRO A 124 15.85 -3.67 -17.32
CA PRO A 124 15.03 -2.51 -17.65
C PRO A 124 15.16 -1.33 -16.68
N TYR A 125 15.42 -1.56 -15.40
CA TYR A 125 15.66 -0.48 -14.44
C TYR A 125 16.96 0.29 -14.72
N THR A 126 18.04 -0.40 -15.12
CA THR A 126 19.31 0.24 -15.50
C THR A 126 19.11 1.17 -16.69
N LEU A 127 18.27 0.76 -17.65
CA LEU A 127 17.91 1.62 -18.78
C LEU A 127 17.11 2.85 -18.33
N SER A 128 16.17 2.69 -17.40
CA SER A 128 15.42 3.83 -16.84
C SER A 128 16.33 4.81 -16.09
N PHE A 129 17.32 4.29 -15.37
CA PHE A 129 18.32 5.09 -14.65
C PHE A 129 19.25 5.84 -15.61
N ASP A 130 19.81 5.16 -16.62
CA ASP A 130 20.65 5.78 -17.66
C ASP A 130 19.90 6.93 -18.39
N LEU A 131 18.58 6.78 -18.58
CA LEU A 131 17.73 7.82 -19.17
C LEU A 131 17.44 8.96 -18.20
N ALA A 132 17.23 8.68 -16.92
CA ALA A 132 17.04 9.68 -15.88
C ALA A 132 18.30 10.55 -15.69
N GLU A 133 19.50 9.95 -15.76
CA GLU A 133 20.76 10.69 -15.72
C GLU A 133 20.91 11.63 -16.92
N LYS A 134 20.60 11.15 -18.14
CA LYS A 134 20.61 11.99 -19.35
C LYS A 134 19.63 13.16 -19.26
N LEU A 135 18.44 12.93 -18.72
CA LEU A 135 17.44 13.97 -18.46
C LEU A 135 17.93 15.00 -17.45
N LYS A 136 18.50 14.53 -16.33
CA LYS A 136 19.01 15.41 -15.28
C LYS A 136 20.14 16.31 -15.79
N THR A 137 21.05 15.78 -16.60
CA THR A 137 22.12 16.57 -17.21
C THR A 137 21.55 17.71 -18.07
N ARG A 138 20.53 17.43 -18.90
CA ARG A 138 19.86 18.48 -19.69
C ARG A 138 19.07 19.49 -18.85
N TRP A 139 18.36 19.05 -17.83
CA TRP A 139 17.64 19.98 -16.95
C TRP A 139 18.55 20.88 -16.12
N ASN A 140 19.73 20.38 -15.71
CA ASN A 140 20.74 21.19 -15.06
C ASN A 140 21.30 22.27 -16.01
N GLU A 141 21.42 21.96 -17.31
CA GLU A 141 21.81 22.92 -18.34
C GLU A 141 20.73 24.00 -18.57
N GLU A 142 19.45 23.64 -18.39
CA GLU A 142 18.29 24.53 -18.56
C GLU A 142 17.80 25.22 -17.26
N LYS A 143 18.44 24.97 -16.11
CA LYS A 143 18.05 25.48 -14.77
C LYS A 143 16.61 25.14 -14.35
N ILE A 144 16.06 24.04 -14.85
CA ILE A 144 14.73 23.54 -14.45
C ILE A 144 14.87 22.78 -13.12
N ALA A 145 13.82 22.77 -12.29
CA ALA A 145 13.82 22.33 -10.89
C ALA A 145 14.65 21.05 -10.60
N GLN A 146 15.34 21.04 -9.45
CA GLN A 146 16.26 19.99 -9.02
C GLN A 146 15.54 18.70 -8.58
N LEU A 147 14.95 17.97 -9.52
CA LEU A 147 14.48 16.60 -9.27
C LEU A 147 15.68 15.64 -9.14
N SER A 148 15.60 14.72 -8.18
CA SER A 148 16.59 13.67 -8.02
C SER A 148 16.52 12.65 -9.17
N ILE A 149 17.62 11.92 -9.41
CA ILE A 149 17.68 10.86 -10.45
C ILE A 149 16.63 9.77 -10.16
N HIS A 150 16.30 9.55 -8.89
CA HIS A 150 15.30 8.56 -8.50
C HIS A 150 13.86 9.02 -8.80
N GLU A 151 13.54 10.29 -8.55
CA GLU A 151 12.24 10.88 -8.93
C GLU A 151 12.05 10.88 -10.45
N LEU A 152 13.15 10.97 -11.21
CA LEU A 152 13.16 10.88 -12.67
C LEU A 152 13.08 9.46 -13.21
N SER A 153 13.78 8.50 -12.60
CA SER A 153 13.81 7.11 -13.07
C SER A 153 12.50 6.37 -12.77
N ALA A 154 11.78 6.74 -11.71
CA ALA A 154 10.48 6.16 -11.34
C ALA A 154 9.43 6.18 -12.47
N PRO A 155 9.09 7.34 -13.07
CA PRO A 155 8.12 7.41 -14.17
C PRO A 155 8.63 6.72 -15.43
N ILE A 156 9.93 6.81 -15.75
CA ILE A 156 10.51 6.18 -16.94
C ILE A 156 10.40 4.66 -16.84
N TRP A 157 10.77 4.12 -15.69
CA TRP A 157 10.68 2.69 -15.39
C TRP A 157 9.23 2.20 -15.36
N SER A 158 8.32 2.96 -14.73
CA SER A 158 6.89 2.66 -14.72
C SER A 158 6.31 2.60 -16.14
N ILE A 159 6.68 3.55 -17.01
CA ILE A 159 6.23 3.55 -18.41
C ILE A 159 6.80 2.34 -19.16
N GLN A 160 8.11 2.08 -19.03
CA GLN A 160 8.76 0.96 -19.70
C GLN A 160 8.13 -0.38 -19.31
N LYS A 161 7.96 -0.66 -18.01
CA LYS A 161 7.43 -1.95 -17.55
C LYS A 161 6.00 -2.22 -18.02
N HIS A 162 5.17 -1.17 -18.15
CA HIS A 162 3.75 -1.31 -18.51
C HIS A 162 3.48 -1.38 -20.02
N LEU A 163 4.46 -0.99 -20.84
CA LEU A 163 4.42 -1.13 -22.30
C LEU A 163 4.82 -2.53 -22.79
N LEU A 164 5.49 -3.32 -21.95
CA LEU A 164 5.99 -4.65 -22.27
C LEU A 164 4.87 -5.73 -22.22
N SER A 165 4.77 -6.52 -23.30
CA SER A 165 3.81 -7.63 -23.45
C SER A 165 4.31 -8.92 -22.80
N ASP A 166 5.56 -9.31 -23.06
CA ASP A 166 6.05 -10.70 -22.92
C ASP A 166 7.00 -10.97 -21.74
N ILE A 167 7.33 -9.98 -20.92
CA ILE A 167 8.28 -10.22 -19.83
C ILE A 167 7.52 -10.69 -18.60
N LYS A 168 7.85 -11.90 -18.12
CA LYS A 168 7.44 -12.38 -16.78
C LYS A 168 7.76 -11.26 -15.78
N LEU A 169 6.74 -10.62 -15.21
CA LEU A 169 6.88 -9.46 -14.31
C LEU A 169 7.90 -9.69 -13.19
N ASN A 170 8.09 -10.95 -12.78
CA ASN A 170 9.09 -11.39 -11.82
C ASN A 170 10.54 -11.07 -12.21
N ASN A 171 10.83 -10.85 -13.49
CA ASN A 171 12.16 -10.54 -14.02
C ASN A 171 12.40 -9.04 -14.25
N LEU A 172 11.41 -8.18 -13.93
CA LEU A 172 11.45 -6.73 -14.15
C LEU A 172 11.63 -5.92 -12.85
N ARG A 173 12.07 -6.56 -11.76
CA ARG A 173 12.12 -5.92 -10.44
C ARG A 173 13.12 -4.77 -10.45
N ALA A 174 12.68 -3.58 -10.05
CA ALA A 174 13.63 -2.54 -9.69
C ALA A 174 14.44 -2.99 -8.45
N PRO A 175 15.68 -2.53 -8.27
CA PRO A 175 16.48 -2.83 -7.08
C PRO A 175 15.84 -2.34 -5.76
N PHE A 176 14.79 -1.51 -5.86
CA PHE A 176 14.00 -1.01 -4.73
C PHE A 176 12.71 -1.81 -4.48
N GLU A 177 12.38 -2.78 -5.34
CA GLU A 177 11.22 -3.69 -5.22
C GLU A 177 11.60 -5.02 -4.55
N VAL A 178 12.35 -4.97 -3.45
CA VAL A 178 12.39 -6.12 -2.54
C VAL A 178 11.07 -6.11 -1.79
N TYR A 179 10.09 -6.84 -2.32
CA TYR A 179 8.72 -6.89 -1.80
C TYR A 179 8.72 -7.23 -0.31
N GLY A 180 8.56 -6.20 0.52
CA GLY A 180 8.48 -6.32 1.96
C GLY A 180 7.10 -5.94 2.49
N TYR A 181 6.95 -6.05 3.80
CA TYR A 181 5.71 -5.63 4.49
C TYR A 181 5.36 -4.15 4.27
N GLU A 182 6.39 -3.30 4.10
CA GLU A 182 6.24 -1.88 3.76
C GLU A 182 5.54 -1.72 2.41
N ASP A 183 6.00 -2.45 1.40
CA ASP A 183 5.47 -2.41 0.03
C ASP A 183 4.04 -2.91 -0.01
N GLN A 184 3.72 -3.96 0.76
CA GLN A 184 2.35 -4.43 0.89
C GLN A 184 1.43 -3.33 1.43
N LEU A 185 1.81 -2.64 2.50
CA LEU A 185 0.99 -1.56 3.07
C LEU A 185 0.84 -0.36 2.11
N ILE A 186 1.91 -0.02 1.38
CA ILE A 186 1.89 1.03 0.34
C ILE A 186 0.90 0.65 -0.76
N LEU A 187 1.02 -0.57 -1.30
CA LEU A 187 0.16 -1.08 -2.36
C LEU A 187 -1.31 -1.14 -1.93
N GLU A 188 -1.58 -1.68 -0.75
CA GLU A 188 -2.93 -1.72 -0.17
C GLU A 188 -3.53 -0.31 -0.04
N SER A 189 -2.72 0.68 0.33
CA SER A 189 -3.14 2.08 0.45
C SER A 189 -3.44 2.69 -0.91
N ILE A 190 -2.57 2.48 -1.90
CA ILE A 190 -2.78 2.95 -3.28
C ILE A 190 -4.05 2.35 -3.88
N VAL A 191 -4.23 1.03 -3.75
CA VAL A 191 -5.42 0.31 -4.22
C VAL A 191 -6.68 0.92 -3.59
N SER A 192 -6.69 1.07 -2.26
CA SER A 192 -7.83 1.61 -1.52
C SER A 192 -8.19 3.03 -1.96
N LEU A 193 -7.19 3.91 -2.12
CA LEU A 193 -7.39 5.31 -2.53
C LEU A 193 -7.88 5.43 -3.97
N LEU A 194 -7.36 4.62 -4.88
CA LEU A 194 -7.78 4.62 -6.29
C LEU A 194 -9.20 4.08 -6.48
N ILE A 195 -9.65 3.15 -5.65
CA ILE A 195 -11.05 2.69 -5.68
C ILE A 195 -12.01 3.80 -5.21
N ASP A 196 -11.62 4.61 -4.23
CA ASP A 196 -12.45 5.73 -3.75
C ASP A 196 -12.42 6.92 -4.72
N ASN A 197 -11.24 7.22 -5.27
CA ASN A 197 -11.04 8.32 -6.20
C ASN A 197 -10.08 7.90 -7.34
N PRO A 198 -10.61 7.33 -8.43
CA PRO A 198 -9.79 6.90 -9.57
C PRO A 198 -8.99 8.05 -10.22
N LEU A 199 -9.51 9.28 -10.13
CA LEU A 199 -8.94 10.48 -10.74
C LEU A 199 -7.98 11.26 -9.83
N ILE A 200 -7.68 10.76 -8.62
CA ILE A 200 -6.77 11.43 -7.67
C ILE A 200 -5.44 11.85 -8.32
N GLU A 201 -4.96 13.07 -8.09
CA GLU A 201 -3.67 13.49 -8.65
C GLU A 201 -2.51 12.70 -8.02
N ASN A 202 -1.39 12.54 -8.75
CA ASN A 202 -0.27 11.71 -8.26
C ASN A 202 0.37 12.31 -6.99
N SER A 203 0.46 13.63 -6.89
CA SER A 203 0.91 14.35 -5.70
C SER A 203 0.02 14.04 -4.49
N ASP A 204 -1.30 14.12 -4.67
CA ASP A 204 -2.28 13.86 -3.60
C ASP A 204 -2.31 12.38 -3.22
N LEU A 205 -2.13 11.48 -4.18
CA LEU A 205 -1.99 10.05 -3.93
C LEU A 205 -0.76 9.76 -3.06
N VAL A 206 0.40 10.32 -3.41
CA VAL A 206 1.64 10.18 -2.63
C VAL A 206 1.44 10.72 -1.21
N ASN A 207 0.91 11.94 -1.07
CA ASN A 207 0.67 12.57 0.23
C ASN A 207 -0.31 11.75 1.10
N SER A 208 -1.36 11.21 0.49
CA SER A 208 -2.36 10.40 1.19
C SER A 208 -1.79 9.07 1.65
N VAL A 209 -0.99 8.40 0.82
CA VAL A 209 -0.28 7.17 1.20
C VAL A 209 0.72 7.47 2.32
N GLU A 210 1.52 8.54 2.23
CA GLU A 210 2.43 8.95 3.30
C GLU A 210 1.69 9.17 4.63
N SER A 211 0.52 9.82 4.59
CA SER A 211 -0.34 10.04 5.76
C SER A 211 -0.81 8.71 6.37
N ILE A 212 -1.25 7.75 5.55
CA ILE A 212 -1.65 6.42 6.02
C ILE A 212 -0.47 5.68 6.66
N ILE A 213 0.72 5.72 6.06
CA ILE A 213 1.91 5.08 6.64
C ILE A 213 2.30 5.75 7.97
N LYS A 214 2.20 7.07 8.09
CA LYS A 214 2.47 7.79 9.35
C LYS A 214 1.47 7.44 10.45
N LYS A 215 0.20 7.15 10.13
CA LYS A 215 -0.81 6.69 11.11
C LYS A 215 -0.42 5.38 11.80
N VAL A 216 0.54 4.61 11.27
CA VAL A 216 1.06 3.42 11.96
C VAL A 216 1.62 3.77 13.35
N ASN A 217 2.13 4.98 13.56
CA ASN A 217 2.63 5.44 14.87
C ASN A 217 1.55 5.53 15.96
N ILE A 218 0.26 5.59 15.59
CA ILE A 218 -0.85 5.53 16.53
C ILE A 218 -0.80 4.22 17.34
N LEU A 219 -0.42 3.12 16.70
CA LEU A 219 -0.35 1.82 17.38
C LEU A 219 0.69 1.84 18.49
N THR A 220 1.80 2.56 18.31
CA THR A 220 2.87 2.66 19.31
C THR A 220 2.34 3.26 20.61
N LEU A 221 1.57 4.35 20.52
CA LEU A 221 0.91 4.98 21.66
C LEU A 221 -0.08 4.02 22.34
N LEU A 222 -0.92 3.33 21.56
CA LEU A 222 -1.92 2.40 22.09
C LEU A 222 -1.32 1.13 22.70
N ASN A 223 -0.15 0.71 22.23
CA ASN A 223 0.56 -0.47 22.72
C ASN A 223 1.23 -0.24 24.07
N GLU A 224 1.83 0.94 24.28
CA GLU A 224 2.36 1.35 25.59
C GLU A 224 1.27 1.29 26.67
N GLU A 225 0.03 1.61 26.31
CA GLU A 225 -1.11 1.58 27.20
C GLU A 225 -1.82 0.21 27.32
N LYS A 226 -1.32 -0.83 26.62
CA LYS A 226 -1.95 -2.18 26.53
C LYS A 226 -3.41 -2.17 26.08
N LYS A 227 -3.86 -1.14 25.35
CA LYS A 227 -5.27 -0.93 25.01
C LYS A 227 -5.73 -1.67 23.75
N ILE A 228 -4.80 -2.14 22.89
CA ILE A 228 -5.14 -2.67 21.55
C ILE A 228 -6.16 -3.82 21.60
N LYS A 229 -5.90 -4.87 22.40
CA LYS A 229 -6.81 -6.03 22.49
C LYS A 229 -8.20 -5.58 22.99
N PRO A 230 -8.36 -4.98 24.18
CA PRO A 230 -9.68 -4.54 24.65
C PRO A 230 -10.41 -3.62 23.67
N LEU A 231 -9.72 -2.68 23.02
CA LEU A 231 -10.35 -1.77 22.06
C LEU A 231 -10.86 -2.48 20.81
N LEU A 232 -10.12 -3.45 20.27
CA LEU A 232 -10.55 -4.22 19.11
C LEU A 232 -11.79 -5.07 19.43
N TYR A 233 -11.82 -5.69 20.62
CA TYR A 233 -13.00 -6.43 21.08
C TYR A 233 -14.22 -5.53 21.26
N THR A 234 -14.06 -4.37 21.90
CA THR A 234 -15.13 -3.38 22.04
C THR A 234 -15.62 -2.87 20.70
N LEU A 235 -14.73 -2.60 19.74
CA LEU A 235 -15.09 -2.14 18.40
C LEU A 235 -15.90 -3.19 17.64
N TYR A 236 -15.44 -4.45 17.66
CA TYR A 236 -16.17 -5.54 17.01
C TYR A 236 -17.55 -5.73 17.64
N ALA A 237 -17.61 -5.71 18.97
CA ALA A 237 -18.85 -5.83 19.73
C ALA A 237 -19.85 -4.71 19.39
N ASN A 238 -19.40 -3.47 19.25
CA ASN A 238 -20.27 -2.36 18.84
C ASN A 238 -20.82 -2.56 17.43
N ILE A 239 -19.97 -2.95 16.47
CA ILE A 239 -20.41 -3.21 15.08
C ILE A 239 -21.46 -4.32 15.05
N CYS A 240 -21.24 -5.42 15.77
CA CYS A 240 -22.21 -6.52 15.88
C CYS A 240 -23.51 -6.09 16.57
N SER A 241 -23.43 -5.19 17.56
CA SER A 241 -24.60 -4.69 18.26
C SER A 241 -25.49 -3.80 17.39
N GLU A 242 -24.90 -2.87 16.65
CA GLU A 242 -25.62 -1.91 15.80
C GLU A 242 -26.29 -2.59 14.60
N SER A 243 -25.70 -3.68 14.12
CA SER A 243 -26.15 -4.40 12.93
C SER A 243 -27.15 -5.53 13.21
N GLY A 244 -27.56 -5.72 14.46
CA GLY A 244 -28.49 -6.78 14.86
C GLY A 244 -27.90 -8.19 14.72
N VAL A 245 -26.58 -8.32 14.56
CA VAL A 245 -25.92 -9.63 14.40
C VAL A 245 -26.11 -10.51 15.63
N TYR A 246 -26.31 -9.93 16.82
CA TYR A 246 -26.65 -10.70 18.01
C TYR A 246 -27.98 -11.44 17.90
N ASP A 247 -28.95 -10.93 17.14
CA ASP A 247 -30.24 -11.59 16.93
C ASP A 247 -30.11 -12.86 16.07
N LEU A 248 -29.01 -13.00 15.32
CA LEU A 248 -28.67 -14.24 14.62
C LEU A 248 -28.13 -15.33 15.56
N TYR A 249 -27.67 -14.95 16.74
CA TYR A 249 -26.86 -15.81 17.61
C TYR A 249 -27.50 -16.12 18.95
N PHE A 250 -28.29 -15.19 19.49
CA PHE A 250 -28.95 -15.32 20.78
C PHE A 250 -30.42 -14.97 20.62
N SER A 251 -31.29 -15.82 21.18
CA SER A 251 -32.71 -15.48 21.29
C SER A 251 -32.89 -14.23 22.16
N LYS A 252 -33.98 -13.48 21.95
CA LYS A 252 -34.30 -12.30 22.78
C LYS A 252 -34.32 -12.62 24.27
N LEU A 253 -34.79 -13.80 24.65
CA LEU A 253 -34.84 -14.25 26.03
C LEU A 253 -33.43 -14.49 26.61
N GLU A 254 -32.53 -15.10 25.86
CA GLU A 254 -31.13 -15.28 26.27
C GLU A 254 -30.42 -13.93 26.41
N GLN A 255 -30.61 -13.01 25.46
CA GLN A 255 -30.05 -11.66 25.56
C GLN A 255 -30.51 -10.94 26.82
N GLN A 256 -31.79 -11.04 27.19
CA GLN A 256 -32.34 -10.47 28.41
C GLN A 256 -31.71 -11.09 29.68
N ARG A 257 -31.56 -12.42 29.71
CA ARG A 257 -30.94 -13.14 30.82
C ARG A 257 -29.48 -12.77 31.01
N LEU A 258 -28.71 -12.75 29.92
CA LEU A 258 -27.31 -12.33 29.91
C LEU A 258 -27.16 -10.88 30.37
N LYS A 259 -28.02 -9.98 29.87
CA LYS A 259 -28.04 -8.58 30.29
C LYS A 259 -28.34 -8.44 31.78
N ALA A 260 -29.33 -9.16 32.30
CA ALA A 260 -29.64 -9.16 33.74
C ALA A 260 -28.43 -9.62 34.56
N PHE A 261 -27.81 -10.72 34.16
CA PHE A 261 -26.59 -11.24 34.80
C PHE A 261 -25.45 -10.21 34.82
N PHE A 262 -25.07 -9.64 33.66
CA PHE A 262 -23.98 -8.65 33.62
C PHE A 262 -24.34 -7.35 34.33
N SER A 263 -25.60 -6.92 34.25
CA SER A 263 -26.07 -5.72 34.93
C SER A 263 -25.85 -5.79 36.44
N HIS A 264 -26.03 -6.99 37.03
CA HIS A 264 -25.83 -7.26 38.46
C HIS A 264 -24.39 -7.00 38.94
N PHE A 265 -23.39 -7.22 38.08
CA PHE A 265 -21.97 -6.99 38.42
C PHE A 265 -21.47 -5.59 38.06
N THR A 266 -22.03 -4.97 37.00
CA THR A 266 -21.62 -3.64 36.53
C THR A 266 -22.12 -2.47 37.39
N THR A 267 -23.24 -2.60 38.12
CA THR A 267 -23.89 -1.46 38.81
C THR A 267 -23.09 -0.85 39.97
N LEU A 268 -22.00 -1.47 40.41
CA LEU A 268 -21.29 -1.09 41.64
C LEU A 268 -19.79 -0.78 41.44
N GLN A 269 -19.29 -0.83 40.19
CA GLN A 269 -17.90 -0.53 39.85
C GLN A 269 -17.56 0.99 39.88
N SER A 270 -18.56 1.87 39.85
CA SER A 270 -18.34 3.33 39.84
C SER A 270 -17.66 3.87 41.11
N ASN A 271 -17.60 3.08 42.19
CA ASN A 271 -17.16 3.52 43.52
C ASN A 271 -15.86 2.88 44.03
N SER A 272 -15.25 1.93 43.31
CA SER A 272 -14.06 1.21 43.80
C SER A 272 -12.76 1.82 43.27
N LYS A 273 -11.88 2.27 44.19
CA LYS A 273 -10.50 2.74 43.91
C LYS A 273 -9.59 1.70 43.24
N GLN A 274 -9.99 0.43 43.24
CA GLN A 274 -9.32 -0.65 42.52
C GLN A 274 -10.01 -0.82 41.17
N SER A 275 -9.66 0.00 40.19
CA SER A 275 -10.08 -0.25 38.82
C SER A 275 -9.30 -1.46 38.29
N LEU A 276 -9.91 -2.64 38.34
CA LEU A 276 -9.50 -3.75 37.48
C LEU A 276 -9.34 -3.21 36.05
N GLU A 277 -8.25 -3.58 35.37
CA GLU A 277 -8.10 -3.25 33.96
C GLU A 277 -9.33 -3.81 33.23
N ARG A 278 -10.00 -2.99 32.42
CA ARG A 278 -11.32 -3.32 31.88
C ARG A 278 -11.35 -4.65 31.11
N GLY A 279 -10.24 -5.01 30.46
CA GLY A 279 -10.09 -6.31 29.80
C GLY A 279 -10.10 -7.48 30.78
N GLU A 280 -9.42 -7.34 31.93
CA GLU A 280 -9.42 -8.34 32.99
C GLU A 280 -10.83 -8.52 33.60
N TRP A 281 -11.59 -7.43 33.69
CA TRP A 281 -12.98 -7.48 34.18
C TRP A 281 -13.89 -8.29 33.24
N ALA A 282 -13.76 -8.12 31.92
CA ALA A 282 -14.48 -8.91 30.92
C ALA A 282 -14.12 -10.41 31.01
N GLU A 283 -12.83 -10.73 31.09
CA GLU A 283 -12.34 -12.11 31.19
C GLU A 283 -12.84 -12.81 32.48
N ARG A 284 -12.89 -12.09 33.60
CA ARG A 284 -13.44 -12.59 34.87
C ARG A 284 -14.96 -12.80 34.79
N LEU A 285 -15.69 -11.90 34.14
CA LEU A 285 -17.13 -12.07 33.90
C LEU A 285 -17.43 -13.31 33.07
N LEU A 286 -16.66 -13.54 32.01
CA LEU A 286 -16.80 -14.72 31.15
C LEU A 286 -16.47 -16.01 31.92
N SER A 287 -15.44 -15.97 32.75
CA SER A 287 -15.10 -17.07 33.66
C SER A 287 -16.23 -17.36 34.66
N LEU A 288 -16.84 -16.31 35.20
CA LEU A 288 -17.97 -16.44 36.12
C LEU A 288 -19.21 -17.00 35.44
N TYR A 289 -19.48 -16.59 34.19
CA TYR A 289 -20.52 -17.19 33.37
C TYR A 289 -20.28 -18.69 33.17
N LEU A 290 -19.06 -19.11 32.80
CA LEU A 290 -18.71 -20.52 32.64
C LEU A 290 -18.97 -21.32 33.91
N LEU A 291 -18.47 -20.83 35.05
CA LEU A 291 -18.75 -21.44 36.36
C LEU A 291 -20.25 -21.58 36.59
N GLY A 292 -21.02 -20.52 36.30
CA GLY A 292 -22.47 -20.49 36.40
C GLY A 292 -23.17 -21.52 35.51
N VAL A 293 -22.70 -21.75 34.29
CA VAL A 293 -23.28 -22.75 33.37
C VAL A 293 -23.16 -24.15 33.97
N TYR A 294 -22.01 -24.49 34.56
CA TYR A 294 -21.74 -25.80 35.15
C TYR A 294 -22.28 -25.98 36.57
N LEU A 295 -22.89 -24.95 37.18
CA LEU A 295 -23.54 -25.10 38.47
C LEU A 295 -24.79 -25.97 38.36
N PRO A 296 -25.04 -26.85 39.36
CA PRO A 296 -26.32 -27.54 39.47
C PRO A 296 -27.45 -26.52 39.63
N LYS A 297 -28.54 -26.68 38.86
CA LYS A 297 -29.62 -25.68 38.73
C LYS A 297 -30.71 -25.77 39.81
N ASN A 298 -30.77 -26.90 40.51
CA ASN A 298 -31.81 -27.22 41.49
C ASN A 298 -31.19 -27.56 42.85
N ILE A 299 -30.37 -26.66 43.38
CA ILE A 299 -29.73 -26.85 44.69
C ILE A 299 -30.70 -26.38 45.78
N PRO A 300 -30.94 -27.19 46.84
CA PRO A 300 -31.76 -26.76 47.97
C PRO A 300 -31.20 -25.51 48.65
N GLU A 301 -32.07 -24.61 49.09
CA GLU A 301 -31.69 -23.32 49.70
C GLU A 301 -30.71 -23.49 50.87
N LYS A 302 -30.91 -24.50 51.73
CA LYS A 302 -29.97 -24.80 52.84
C LYS A 302 -28.54 -25.09 52.37
N VAL A 303 -28.37 -25.71 51.20
CA VAL A 303 -27.03 -26.00 50.64
C VAL A 303 -26.41 -24.73 50.05
N LEU A 304 -27.24 -23.83 49.49
CA LEU A 304 -26.80 -22.50 49.05
C LEU A 304 -26.33 -21.66 50.25
N GLU A 305 -27.09 -21.65 51.34
CA GLU A 305 -26.75 -20.92 52.56
C GLU A 305 -25.41 -21.37 53.15
N ILE A 306 -25.17 -22.69 53.24
CA ILE A 306 -23.88 -23.23 53.70
C ILE A 306 -22.72 -22.73 52.82
N GLY A 307 -22.89 -22.75 51.49
CA GLY A 307 -21.86 -22.26 50.57
C GLY A 307 -21.63 -20.74 50.67
N ILE A 308 -22.68 -19.96 50.92
CA ILE A 308 -22.58 -18.50 51.15
C ILE A 308 -21.82 -18.22 52.45
N GLU A 309 -22.17 -18.90 53.53
CA GLU A 309 -21.50 -18.76 54.83
C GLU A 309 -20.01 -19.07 54.70
N GLU A 310 -19.66 -20.16 54.02
CA GLU A 310 -18.26 -20.53 53.79
C GLU A 310 -17.51 -19.45 53.00
N SER A 311 -18.08 -18.95 51.90
CA SER A 311 -17.48 -17.87 51.10
C SER A 311 -17.31 -16.56 51.89
N ILE A 312 -18.25 -16.22 52.77
CA ILE A 312 -18.16 -15.02 53.62
C ILE A 312 -17.08 -15.18 54.69
N SER A 313 -17.01 -16.34 55.35
CA SER A 313 -15.95 -16.62 56.33
C SER A 313 -14.57 -16.59 55.69
N GLN A 314 -14.41 -17.14 54.48
CA GLN A 314 -13.16 -17.05 53.71
C GLN A 314 -12.81 -15.60 53.36
N LEU A 315 -13.78 -14.81 52.90
CA LEU A 315 -13.59 -13.38 52.61
C LEU A 315 -13.13 -12.58 53.85
N ARG A 316 -13.60 -12.96 55.04
CA ARG A 316 -13.27 -12.30 56.31
C ARG A 316 -11.97 -12.79 56.95
N GLY A 317 -11.35 -13.84 56.41
CA GLY A 317 -10.16 -14.47 56.97
C GLY A 317 -10.44 -15.29 58.25
N GLU A 318 -11.68 -15.72 58.43
CA GLU A 318 -12.09 -16.59 59.53
C GLU A 318 -11.65 -18.03 59.23
N ALA A 319 -11.35 -18.83 60.27
CA ALA A 319 -10.99 -20.23 60.09
C ALA A 319 -12.16 -20.96 59.43
N ALA A 320 -12.00 -21.33 58.15
CA ALA A 320 -13.01 -22.06 57.41
C ALA A 320 -13.37 -23.33 58.19
N ALA A 321 -14.63 -23.44 58.61
CA ALA A 321 -15.12 -24.66 59.21
C ALA A 321 -14.85 -25.80 58.22
N LYS A 322 -14.13 -26.85 58.67
CA LYS A 322 -13.92 -28.07 57.87
C LYS A 322 -15.28 -28.72 57.59
N ASN A 323 -15.98 -28.35 56.52
CA ASN A 323 -17.20 -29.02 56.09
C ASN A 323 -17.44 -28.91 54.57
N THR A 324 -17.41 -30.08 53.92
CA THR A 324 -18.34 -30.69 52.94
C THR A 324 -19.22 -29.87 51.97
N GLY A 325 -19.06 -28.54 51.85
CA GLY A 325 -19.75 -27.73 50.86
C GLY A 325 -19.46 -28.18 49.42
N ASN A 326 -20.40 -27.96 48.51
CA ASN A 326 -20.15 -28.19 47.09
C ASN A 326 -19.06 -27.21 46.62
N LYS A 327 -17.84 -27.72 46.40
CA LYS A 327 -16.66 -26.92 46.05
C LYS A 327 -16.91 -25.97 44.87
N ASN A 328 -17.66 -26.40 43.87
CA ASN A 328 -17.97 -25.58 42.70
C ASN A 328 -18.82 -24.35 43.06
N LEU A 329 -19.70 -24.51 44.05
CA LEU A 329 -20.57 -23.46 44.55
C LEU A 329 -19.79 -22.39 45.31
N VAL A 330 -18.89 -22.81 46.19
CA VAL A 330 -17.98 -21.93 46.94
C VAL A 330 -17.02 -21.20 45.99
N ILE A 331 -16.49 -21.89 44.96
CA ILE A 331 -15.67 -21.26 43.92
C ILE A 331 -16.45 -20.17 43.18
N PHE A 332 -17.69 -20.45 42.75
CA PHE A 332 -18.53 -19.47 42.07
C PHE A 332 -18.86 -18.26 42.94
N PHE A 333 -19.19 -18.46 44.21
CA PHE A 333 -19.48 -17.38 45.13
C PHE A 333 -18.23 -16.55 45.44
N ASN A 334 -17.10 -17.17 45.69
CA ASN A 334 -15.84 -16.45 45.88
C ASN A 334 -15.47 -15.60 44.65
N ALA A 335 -15.62 -16.17 43.44
CA ALA A 335 -15.40 -15.43 42.21
C ALA A 335 -16.38 -14.25 42.05
N SER A 336 -17.64 -14.44 42.44
CA SER A 336 -18.66 -13.37 42.44
C SER A 336 -18.32 -12.24 43.41
N LEU A 337 -17.90 -12.57 44.64
CA LEU A 337 -17.49 -11.60 45.66
C LEU A 337 -16.26 -10.80 45.22
N TYR A 338 -15.29 -11.49 44.65
CA TYR A 338 -14.06 -10.90 44.14
C TYR A 338 -14.32 -9.95 42.97
N LEU A 339 -15.18 -10.34 42.03
CA LEU A 339 -15.57 -9.49 40.89
C LEU A 339 -16.36 -8.26 41.32
N HIS A 340 -17.22 -8.39 42.33
CA HIS A 340 -18.01 -7.29 42.89
C HIS A 340 -17.20 -6.38 43.82
N CYS A 341 -15.94 -6.74 44.11
CA CYS A 341 -15.07 -5.99 45.02
C CYS A 341 -15.64 -5.82 46.45
N PHE A 342 -16.31 -6.84 47.01
CA PHE A 342 -16.71 -6.84 48.43
C PHE A 342 -15.49 -7.01 49.36
N PHE A 343 -14.52 -6.08 49.33
CA PHE A 343 -13.34 -6.13 50.20
C PHE A 343 -13.51 -5.34 51.50
N SER A 344 -14.67 -4.70 51.70
CA SER A 344 -14.97 -3.95 52.91
C SER A 344 -15.52 -4.88 54.00
N LYS A 345 -14.81 -4.97 55.13
CA LYS A 345 -15.26 -5.67 56.35
C LYS A 345 -16.60 -5.13 56.89
N ASN A 346 -17.02 -3.93 56.46
CA ASN A 346 -18.22 -3.26 56.95
C ASN A 346 -19.48 -3.58 56.14
N THR A 347 -19.39 -4.45 55.12
CA THR A 347 -20.56 -4.86 54.33
C THR A 347 -21.42 -5.81 55.16
N SER A 348 -22.73 -5.52 55.30
CA SER A 348 -23.62 -6.37 56.09
C SER A 348 -23.76 -7.77 55.47
N TYR A 349 -23.83 -8.78 56.35
CA TYR A 349 -24.03 -10.18 55.95
C TYR A 349 -25.23 -10.36 55.02
N GLU A 350 -26.38 -9.77 55.38
CA GLU A 350 -27.60 -9.86 54.58
C GLU A 350 -27.46 -9.30 53.17
N LYS A 351 -26.70 -8.22 52.98
CA LYS A 351 -26.45 -7.67 51.64
C LYS A 351 -25.62 -8.63 50.80
N ILE A 352 -24.59 -9.25 51.39
CA ILE A 352 -23.75 -10.22 50.69
C ILE A 352 -24.57 -11.48 50.36
N LYS A 353 -25.36 -11.98 51.31
CA LYS A 353 -26.25 -13.13 51.12
C LYS A 353 -27.24 -12.89 49.98
N GLN A 354 -27.96 -11.77 50.01
CA GLN A 354 -28.91 -11.40 48.95
C GLN A 354 -28.23 -11.30 47.59
N PHE A 355 -27.05 -10.68 47.54
CA PHE A 355 -26.27 -10.57 46.31
C PHE A 355 -25.91 -11.95 45.72
N LEU A 356 -25.37 -12.85 46.54
CA LEU A 356 -24.94 -14.20 46.10
C LEU A 356 -26.13 -15.09 45.72
N MET A 357 -27.23 -15.01 46.47
CA MET A 357 -28.48 -15.71 46.11
C MET A 357 -29.02 -15.25 44.76
N GLN A 358 -28.99 -13.94 44.51
CA GLN A 358 -29.39 -13.38 43.22
C GLN A 358 -28.44 -13.82 42.10
N CYS A 359 -27.12 -13.84 42.34
CA CYS A 359 -26.14 -14.38 41.39
C CYS A 359 -26.50 -15.81 40.99
N TYR A 360 -26.71 -16.70 41.96
CA TYR A 360 -27.07 -18.09 41.69
C TYR A 360 -28.37 -18.20 40.88
N THR A 361 -29.41 -17.46 41.29
CA THR A 361 -30.72 -17.45 40.63
C THR A 361 -30.64 -17.00 39.17
N LEU A 362 -29.74 -16.07 38.84
CA LEU A 362 -29.53 -15.66 37.44
C LEU A 362 -28.86 -16.76 36.60
N THR A 363 -28.05 -17.62 37.22
CA THR A 363 -27.40 -18.75 36.50
C THR A 363 -28.31 -19.96 36.28
N THR A 364 -29.39 -20.13 37.05
CA THR A 364 -30.29 -21.29 36.92
C THR A 364 -30.95 -21.37 35.54
N ASN A 365 -31.00 -20.23 34.84
CA ASN A 365 -31.64 -20.06 33.54
C ASN A 365 -30.66 -19.99 32.36
N PHE A 366 -29.38 -20.28 32.57
CA PHE A 366 -28.39 -20.33 31.48
C PHE A 366 -28.58 -21.57 30.60
N ALA A 367 -28.39 -21.38 29.30
CA ALA A 367 -28.34 -22.46 28.33
C ALA A 367 -27.09 -23.35 28.56
N PRO A 368 -27.11 -24.62 28.13
CA PRO A 368 -25.94 -25.48 28.13
C PRO A 368 -24.74 -24.84 27.40
N PHE A 369 -23.53 -25.18 27.85
CA PHE A 369 -22.31 -24.65 27.24
C PHE A 369 -22.12 -25.17 25.82
N HIS A 370 -21.92 -24.24 24.89
CA HIS A 370 -21.46 -24.52 23.53
C HIS A 370 -20.32 -23.58 23.19
N GLN A 371 -19.19 -24.12 22.73
CA GLN A 371 -17.99 -23.32 22.41
C GLN A 371 -18.29 -22.18 21.43
N THR A 372 -19.06 -22.47 20.38
CA THR A 372 -19.48 -21.48 19.37
C THR A 372 -20.31 -20.32 19.95
N THR A 373 -21.00 -20.56 21.07
CA THR A 373 -21.83 -19.57 21.76
C THR A 373 -20.99 -18.76 22.75
N PHE A 374 -19.90 -19.34 23.25
CA PHE A 374 -18.98 -18.68 24.19
C PHE A 374 -18.17 -17.56 23.53
N ASP A 375 -17.59 -17.81 22.35
CA ASP A 375 -16.87 -16.77 21.60
C ASP A 375 -17.79 -15.56 21.33
N ARG A 376 -19.08 -15.84 21.10
CA ARG A 376 -20.10 -14.81 20.85
C ARG A 376 -20.52 -14.07 22.11
N LEU A 377 -20.43 -14.72 23.26
CA LEU A 377 -20.75 -14.13 24.56
C LEU A 377 -19.73 -13.05 24.94
N GLU A 378 -18.46 -13.27 24.63
CA GLU A 378 -17.40 -12.28 24.85
C GLU A 378 -17.75 -10.93 24.21
N PHE A 379 -18.23 -10.91 22.96
CA PHE A 379 -18.65 -9.66 22.32
C PHE A 379 -19.86 -9.03 23.00
N PHE A 380 -20.82 -9.84 23.44
CA PHE A 380 -21.96 -9.31 24.19
C PHE A 380 -21.51 -8.62 25.48
N VAL A 381 -20.56 -9.20 26.21
CA VAL A 381 -19.95 -8.59 27.41
C VAL A 381 -19.32 -7.25 27.07
N TYR A 382 -18.46 -7.20 26.05
CA TYR A 382 -17.81 -5.95 25.62
C TYR A 382 -18.82 -4.89 25.14
N SER A 383 -19.91 -5.29 24.49
CA SER A 383 -20.99 -4.37 24.07
C SER A 383 -21.72 -3.76 25.28
N GLU A 384 -22.06 -4.58 26.28
CA GLU A 384 -22.72 -4.07 27.49
C GLU A 384 -21.77 -3.21 28.34
N MET A 385 -20.47 -3.52 28.37
CA MET A 385 -19.46 -2.67 29.00
C MET A 385 -19.34 -1.32 28.31
N GLU A 386 -19.35 -1.28 26.98
CA GLU A 386 -19.28 -0.01 26.23
C GLU A 386 -20.47 0.90 26.55
N LYS A 387 -21.70 0.34 26.59
CA LYS A 387 -22.91 1.09 26.92
C LYS A 387 -22.86 1.75 28.30
N LYS A 388 -22.12 1.16 29.25
CA LYS A 388 -22.05 1.65 30.64
C LYS A 388 -20.84 2.52 30.92
N HIS A 389 -19.71 2.27 30.26
CA HIS A 389 -18.43 2.90 30.58
C HIS A 389 -17.87 3.76 29.45
N SER A 390 -18.49 3.76 28.28
CA SER A 390 -18.12 4.56 27.11
C SER A 390 -16.61 4.47 26.79
N ILE A 391 -16.08 3.24 26.72
CA ILE A 391 -14.64 2.96 26.58
C ILE A 391 -14.08 3.65 25.34
N LEU A 392 -14.81 3.57 24.21
CA LEU A 392 -14.34 4.16 22.95
C LEU A 392 -14.31 5.69 23.01
N THR A 393 -15.19 6.33 23.80
CA THR A 393 -15.22 7.79 23.93
C THR A 393 -14.01 8.37 24.67
N SER A 394 -13.30 7.54 25.44
CA SER A 394 -12.10 7.94 26.17
C SER A 394 -10.82 7.93 25.32
N ILE A 395 -10.92 7.47 24.07
CA ILE A 395 -9.80 7.37 23.13
C ILE A 395 -9.99 8.37 22.00
N ASP A 396 -8.87 8.92 21.51
CA ASP A 396 -8.87 9.80 20.35
C ASP A 396 -9.62 9.16 19.15
N PRO A 397 -10.56 9.89 18.50
CA PRO A 397 -11.34 9.37 17.38
C PRO A 397 -10.52 8.88 16.18
N ILE A 398 -9.34 9.49 15.93
CA ILE A 398 -8.47 9.09 14.82
C ILE A 398 -7.93 7.68 15.07
N SER A 399 -7.54 7.41 16.32
CA SER A 399 -7.04 6.11 16.78
C SER A 399 -8.10 5.02 16.69
N ILE A 400 -9.32 5.34 17.12
CA ILE A 400 -10.48 4.45 16.99
C ILE A 400 -10.78 4.13 15.53
N THR A 401 -10.82 5.15 14.67
CA THR A 401 -11.08 4.98 13.23
C THR A 401 -10.03 4.08 12.59
N TYR A 402 -8.74 4.30 12.91
CA TYR A 402 -7.66 3.51 12.36
C TYR A 402 -7.73 2.03 12.77
N LEU A 403 -7.99 1.72 14.04
CA LEU A 403 -8.20 0.34 14.49
C LEU A 403 -9.43 -0.30 13.85
N LYS A 404 -10.53 0.46 13.75
CA LYS A 404 -11.78 0.02 13.12
C LYS A 404 -11.54 -0.35 11.65
N ASP A 405 -10.77 0.45 10.92
CA ASP A 405 -10.45 0.17 9.51
C ASP A 405 -9.65 -1.12 9.35
N ILE A 406 -8.66 -1.40 10.21
CA ILE A 406 -7.88 -2.65 10.18
C ILE A 406 -8.79 -3.84 10.48
N LEU A 407 -9.66 -3.72 11.49
CA LEU A 407 -10.58 -4.77 11.91
C LEU A 407 -11.59 -5.11 10.80
N ILE A 408 -12.26 -4.10 10.25
CA ILE A 408 -13.21 -4.26 9.16
C ILE A 408 -12.54 -4.90 7.95
N LYS A 409 -11.35 -4.42 7.58
CA LYS A 409 -10.58 -4.99 6.47
C LYS A 409 -10.27 -6.46 6.71
N THR A 410 -9.81 -6.81 7.91
CA THR A 410 -9.49 -8.21 8.26
C THR A 410 -10.71 -9.12 8.16
N GLN A 411 -11.86 -8.68 8.67
CA GLN A 411 -13.10 -9.45 8.60
C GLN A 411 -13.58 -9.65 7.15
N VAL A 412 -13.51 -8.58 6.35
CA VAL A 412 -13.94 -8.61 4.94
C VAL A 412 -13.01 -9.49 4.10
N GLU A 413 -11.69 -9.44 4.32
CA GLU A 413 -10.74 -10.28 3.57
C GLU A 413 -10.80 -11.77 3.97
N ASN A 414 -11.37 -12.10 5.13
CA ASN A 414 -11.41 -13.46 5.64
C ASN A 414 -12.86 -13.86 5.97
N PRO A 415 -13.73 -14.07 4.97
CA PRO A 415 -15.16 -14.33 5.17
C PRO A 415 -15.46 -15.59 5.98
N TYR A 416 -14.52 -16.55 6.06
CA TYR A 416 -14.66 -17.77 6.84
C TYR A 416 -14.24 -17.63 8.31
N PHE A 417 -13.62 -16.51 8.70
CA PHE A 417 -13.12 -16.35 10.05
C PHE A 417 -14.25 -16.22 11.05
N SER A 418 -14.14 -16.98 12.14
CA SER A 418 -14.87 -16.65 13.36
C SER A 418 -14.45 -15.25 13.84
N PRO A 419 -15.29 -14.56 14.62
CA PRO A 419 -14.92 -13.29 15.23
C PRO A 419 -13.59 -13.33 16.00
N GLU A 420 -13.34 -14.41 16.76
CA GLU A 420 -12.09 -14.61 17.50
C GLU A 420 -10.89 -14.73 16.54
N SER A 421 -11.02 -15.52 15.47
CA SER A 421 -9.98 -15.66 14.44
C SER A 421 -9.69 -14.32 13.77
N CYS A 422 -10.73 -13.53 13.49
CA CYS A 422 -10.60 -12.18 12.94
C CYS A 422 -9.82 -11.27 13.90
N LEU A 423 -10.15 -11.27 15.19
CA LEU A 423 -9.48 -10.45 16.19
C LEU A 423 -8.03 -10.87 16.41
N SER A 424 -7.77 -12.16 16.54
CA SER A 424 -6.41 -12.71 16.65
C SER A 424 -5.56 -12.30 15.45
N LYS A 425 -6.11 -12.42 14.23
CA LYS A 425 -5.43 -11.97 13.01
C LYS A 425 -5.22 -10.45 13.01
N THR A 426 -6.21 -9.67 13.43
CA THR A 426 -6.14 -8.20 13.51
C THR A 426 -5.05 -7.76 14.49
N ILE A 427 -4.97 -8.39 15.67
CA ILE A 427 -3.92 -8.15 16.67
C ILE A 427 -2.54 -8.49 16.08
N GLY A 428 -2.43 -9.62 15.37
CA GLY A 428 -1.22 -9.99 14.64
C GLY A 428 -0.78 -8.92 13.63
N ILE A 429 -1.72 -8.37 12.86
CA ILE A 429 -1.46 -7.26 11.92
C ILE A 429 -1.02 -6.00 12.68
N CYS A 430 -1.68 -5.65 13.78
CA CYS A 430 -1.28 -4.51 14.62
C CYS A 430 0.17 -4.69 15.13
N ASN A 431 0.55 -5.87 15.60
CA ASN A 431 1.91 -6.18 16.05
C ASN A 431 2.94 -6.09 14.91
N GLN A 432 2.58 -6.56 13.71
CA GLN A 432 3.44 -6.40 12.53
C GLN A 432 3.63 -4.92 12.14
N ARG A 433 2.55 -4.13 12.23
CA ARG A 433 2.60 -2.68 11.98
C ARG A 433 3.38 -1.92 13.06
N LEU A 434 3.32 -2.35 14.32
CA LEU A 434 4.17 -1.81 15.39
C LEU A 434 5.66 -1.98 15.07
N ASN A 435 6.06 -3.17 14.64
CA ASN A 435 7.44 -3.42 14.20
C ASN A 435 7.84 -2.53 13.01
N LEU A 436 6.89 -2.22 12.12
CA LEU A 436 7.10 -1.27 11.04
C LEU A 436 7.29 0.16 11.55
N SER A 437 6.50 0.62 12.51
CA SER A 437 6.70 1.94 13.17
C SER A 437 8.11 2.05 13.73
N ALA A 438 8.57 1.04 14.48
CA ALA A 438 9.92 1.01 15.03
C ALA A 438 11.00 1.12 13.94
N LYS A 439 10.83 0.40 12.82
CA LYS A 439 11.73 0.50 11.66
C LYS A 439 11.67 1.85 10.95
N ILE A 440 10.49 2.47 10.86
CA ILE A 440 10.31 3.82 10.32
C ILE A 440 11.06 4.85 11.17
N THR A 441 11.06 4.69 12.49
CA THR A 441 11.78 5.58 13.41
C THR A 441 13.29 5.37 13.35
N GLN A 442 13.74 4.13 13.09
CA GLN A 442 15.17 3.77 12.99
C GLN A 442 15.79 4.01 11.59
N LYS A 443 15.04 3.83 10.51
CA LYS A 443 15.45 4.12 9.13
C LYS A 443 15.08 5.57 8.75
N SER A 444 15.72 6.16 7.75
CA SER A 444 15.25 7.44 7.23
C SER A 444 13.93 7.24 6.48
N PHE A 445 12.86 7.93 6.90
CA PHE A 445 11.56 7.92 6.21
C PHE A 445 11.66 8.31 4.73
N SER A 446 12.75 8.97 4.32
CA SER A 446 13.08 9.26 2.92
C SER A 446 13.15 8.02 2.02
N GLN A 447 13.59 6.86 2.53
CA GLN A 447 13.62 5.62 1.74
C GLN A 447 12.20 5.08 1.48
N ILE A 448 11.31 5.21 2.46
CA ILE A 448 9.91 4.80 2.34
C ILE A 448 9.17 5.74 1.40
N LYS A 449 9.42 7.05 1.52
CA LYS A 449 8.90 8.05 0.59
C LYS A 449 9.29 7.74 -0.86
N LEU A 450 10.52 7.30 -1.09
CA LEU A 450 10.94 6.88 -2.43
C LEU A 450 10.15 5.67 -2.93
N LYS A 451 9.94 4.65 -2.09
CA LYS A 451 9.07 3.51 -2.43
C LYS A 451 7.64 3.95 -2.75
N ILE A 452 7.05 4.82 -1.93
CA ILE A 452 5.70 5.38 -2.17
C ILE A 452 5.63 6.03 -3.55
N HIS A 453 6.61 6.88 -3.89
CA HIS A 453 6.65 7.57 -5.17
C HIS A 453 6.76 6.58 -6.35
N MET A 454 7.64 5.57 -6.24
CA MET A 454 7.79 4.52 -7.25
C MET A 454 6.47 3.77 -7.51
N TRP A 455 5.78 3.37 -6.44
CA TRP A 455 4.52 2.62 -6.51
C TRP A 455 3.36 3.49 -7.00
N ALA A 456 3.19 4.69 -6.46
CA ALA A 456 2.10 5.61 -6.81
C ALA A 456 2.13 6.02 -8.29
N THR A 457 3.32 6.17 -8.86
CA THR A 457 3.51 6.48 -10.29
C THR A 457 2.95 5.39 -11.22
N SER A 458 2.74 4.16 -10.72
CA SER A 458 2.10 3.08 -11.48
C SER A 458 0.55 3.14 -11.45
N ARG A 459 -0.04 3.92 -10.54
CA ARG A 459 -1.50 4.04 -10.33
C ARG A 459 -2.20 2.67 -10.36
N GLU A 460 -3.32 2.53 -11.09
CA GLU A 460 -4.09 1.29 -11.21
C GLU A 460 -3.35 0.17 -11.95
N MET A 461 -2.34 0.48 -12.75
CA MET A 461 -1.55 -0.56 -13.44
C MET A 461 -0.73 -1.42 -12.46
N VAL A 462 -0.59 -0.96 -11.22
CA VAL A 462 0.00 -1.74 -10.12
C VAL A 462 -0.77 -3.03 -9.83
N MET A 463 -2.07 -3.09 -10.17
CA MET A 463 -2.93 -4.26 -9.94
C MET A 463 -2.43 -5.52 -10.64
N ARG A 464 -1.73 -5.38 -11.78
CA ARG A 464 -1.11 -6.51 -12.50
C ARG A 464 0.01 -7.19 -11.70
N GLN A 465 0.57 -6.51 -10.70
CA GLN A 465 1.64 -7.03 -9.86
C GLN A 465 1.13 -7.69 -8.58
N ILE A 466 -0.17 -7.57 -8.30
CA ILE A 466 -0.81 -8.19 -7.15
C ILE A 466 -1.36 -9.55 -7.58
N HIS A 467 -0.96 -10.59 -6.87
CA HIS A 467 -1.48 -11.93 -7.05
C HIS A 467 -2.49 -12.26 -5.97
N ILE A 468 -3.68 -12.70 -6.39
CA ILE A 468 -4.71 -13.20 -5.50
C ILE A 468 -4.80 -14.70 -5.68
N ALA A 469 -4.90 -15.42 -4.56
CA ALA A 469 -5.13 -16.85 -4.55
C ALA A 469 -6.38 -17.22 -5.39
N PRO A 470 -6.26 -18.11 -6.39
CA PRO A 470 -7.39 -18.55 -7.21
C PRO A 470 -8.56 -19.12 -6.40
N GLU A 471 -8.24 -19.79 -5.29
CA GLU A 471 -9.17 -20.40 -4.34
C GLU A 471 -9.85 -19.40 -3.41
N HIS A 472 -9.44 -18.12 -3.42
CA HIS A 472 -10.05 -17.12 -2.56
C HIS A 472 -11.56 -16.97 -2.91
N PRO A 473 -12.47 -16.96 -1.91
CA PRO A 473 -13.91 -16.93 -2.15
C PRO A 473 -14.37 -15.78 -3.06
N PHE A 474 -13.76 -14.59 -2.95
CA PHE A 474 -14.09 -13.47 -3.85
C PHE A 474 -13.63 -13.69 -5.28
N THR A 475 -12.45 -14.29 -5.48
CA THR A 475 -11.95 -14.66 -6.82
C THR A 475 -12.87 -15.68 -7.48
N LEU A 476 -13.32 -16.67 -6.70
CA LEU A 476 -14.28 -17.68 -7.16
C LEU A 476 -15.63 -17.05 -7.54
N ALA A 477 -16.17 -16.16 -6.70
CA ALA A 477 -17.42 -15.45 -6.96
C ALA A 477 -17.34 -14.58 -8.23
N ILE A 478 -16.26 -13.80 -8.37
CA ILE A 478 -15.99 -12.96 -9.55
C ILE A 478 -15.86 -13.84 -10.79
N SER A 479 -15.02 -14.88 -10.75
CA SER A 479 -14.78 -15.79 -11.89
C SER A 479 -16.06 -16.51 -12.33
N LYS A 480 -16.89 -16.96 -11.38
CA LYS A 480 -18.18 -17.61 -11.65
C LYS A 480 -19.13 -16.67 -12.38
N LEU A 481 -19.29 -15.43 -11.89
CA LEU A 481 -20.16 -14.45 -12.54
C LEU A 481 -19.62 -14.03 -13.91
N TRP A 482 -18.31 -13.83 -14.00
CA TRP A 482 -17.62 -13.49 -15.24
C TRP A 482 -17.85 -14.53 -16.33
N LYS A 483 -17.62 -15.82 -16.04
CA LYS A 483 -17.83 -16.92 -17.00
C LYS A 483 -19.28 -16.97 -17.49
N LYS A 484 -20.24 -16.72 -16.61
CA LYS A 484 -21.67 -16.64 -16.98
C LYS A 484 -21.91 -15.49 -17.96
N ILE A 485 -21.42 -14.29 -17.67
CA ILE A 485 -21.66 -13.11 -18.50
C ILE A 485 -20.92 -13.18 -19.85
N VAL A 486 -19.66 -13.62 -19.85
CA VAL A 486 -18.87 -13.79 -21.08
C VAL A 486 -19.42 -14.91 -21.95
N GLY A 487 -19.80 -16.04 -21.35
CA GLY A 487 -20.43 -17.15 -22.07
C GLY A 487 -21.74 -16.75 -22.77
N HIS A 488 -22.41 -15.71 -22.28
CA HIS A 488 -23.60 -15.14 -22.90
C HIS A 488 -23.35 -13.86 -23.73
N LYS A 489 -22.10 -13.47 -23.98
CA LYS A 489 -21.70 -12.22 -24.68
C LYS A 489 -22.29 -10.93 -24.07
N LEU A 490 -22.73 -10.98 -22.81
CA LEU A 490 -23.41 -9.87 -22.12
C LEU A 490 -22.46 -8.80 -21.57
N MET A 491 -21.15 -9.05 -21.63
CA MET A 491 -20.10 -8.13 -21.12
C MET A 491 -20.11 -6.76 -21.80
N ARG A 492 -20.69 -6.64 -23.01
CA ARG A 492 -20.87 -5.35 -23.70
C ARG A 492 -21.99 -4.49 -23.10
N TYR A 493 -22.81 -5.03 -22.21
CA TYR A 493 -24.01 -4.38 -21.67
C TYR A 493 -23.99 -4.19 -20.14
N MET A 494 -22.93 -4.61 -19.46
CA MET A 494 -22.81 -4.49 -18.00
C MET A 494 -21.57 -3.68 -17.66
N ASP A 495 -21.77 -2.55 -16.96
CA ASP A 495 -20.68 -1.74 -16.43
C ASP A 495 -20.05 -2.39 -15.18
N HIS A 496 -18.87 -1.89 -14.78
CA HIS A 496 -18.13 -2.42 -13.65
C HIS A 496 -18.88 -2.31 -12.31
N HIS A 497 -19.61 -1.22 -12.06
CA HIS A 497 -20.36 -1.05 -10.81
C HIS A 497 -21.51 -2.06 -10.71
N SER A 498 -22.26 -2.23 -11.80
CA SER A 498 -23.33 -3.24 -11.90
C SER A 498 -22.77 -4.65 -11.70
N PHE A 499 -21.62 -4.98 -12.28
CA PHE A 499 -20.98 -6.27 -12.07
C PHE A 499 -20.65 -6.51 -10.59
N ILE A 500 -20.02 -5.53 -9.93
CA ILE A 500 -19.69 -5.62 -8.50
C ILE A 500 -20.95 -5.77 -7.64
N ASP A 501 -22.04 -5.07 -7.95
CA ASP A 501 -23.27 -5.21 -7.18
C ASP A 501 -23.89 -6.60 -7.29
N HIS A 502 -23.73 -7.29 -8.43
CA HIS A 502 -24.12 -8.69 -8.57
C HIS A 502 -23.21 -9.64 -7.78
N VAL A 503 -21.89 -9.42 -7.82
CA VAL A 503 -20.94 -10.20 -7.00
C VAL A 503 -21.25 -10.01 -5.52
N LEU A 504 -21.45 -8.77 -5.08
CA LEU A 504 -21.78 -8.43 -3.69
C LEU A 504 -23.03 -9.15 -3.20
N LYS A 505 -24.11 -9.16 -4.01
CA LYS A 505 -25.33 -9.91 -3.69
C LYS A 505 -25.07 -11.40 -3.55
N SER A 506 -24.24 -11.99 -4.43
CA SER A 506 -23.86 -13.40 -4.33
C SER A 506 -23.06 -13.68 -3.06
N VAL A 507 -22.04 -12.86 -2.78
CA VAL A 507 -21.16 -13.03 -1.62
C VAL A 507 -21.93 -12.86 -0.30
N LEU A 508 -22.82 -11.88 -0.20
CA LEU A 508 -23.65 -11.70 1.01
C LEU A 508 -24.66 -12.84 1.22
N LYS A 509 -25.07 -13.53 0.15
CA LYS A 509 -25.89 -14.74 0.27
C LYS A 509 -25.10 -15.89 0.88
N ASP A 510 -23.86 -16.06 0.46
CA ASP A 510 -22.97 -17.13 0.95
C ASP A 510 -22.39 -16.79 2.35
N PHE A 511 -22.22 -15.51 2.66
CA PHE A 511 -21.63 -14.99 3.89
C PHE A 511 -22.49 -13.88 4.53
N PRO A 512 -23.66 -14.21 5.11
CA PRO A 512 -24.59 -13.22 5.66
C PRO A 512 -24.00 -12.41 6.83
N ALA A 513 -23.04 -12.98 7.57
CA ALA A 513 -22.33 -12.30 8.65
C ALA A 513 -21.52 -11.06 8.17
N LEU A 514 -21.25 -10.93 6.86
CA LEU A 514 -20.59 -9.76 6.28
C LEU A 514 -21.54 -8.59 5.98
N SER A 515 -22.85 -8.75 6.17
CA SER A 515 -23.86 -7.70 5.97
C SER A 515 -23.53 -6.37 6.68
N PRO A 516 -23.06 -6.35 7.95
CA PRO A 516 -22.68 -5.10 8.63
C PRO A 516 -21.56 -4.34 7.93
N PHE A 517 -20.74 -5.06 7.16
CA PHE A 517 -19.56 -4.54 6.49
C PHE A 517 -19.81 -4.30 5.00
N LYS A 518 -21.07 -4.28 4.53
CA LYS A 518 -21.45 -4.22 3.11
C LYS A 518 -20.69 -3.16 2.31
N ASN A 519 -20.51 -1.95 2.83
CA ASN A 519 -19.82 -0.87 2.12
C ASN A 519 -18.32 -1.19 1.94
N ALA A 520 -17.67 -1.65 3.02
CA ALA A 520 -16.27 -2.07 2.98
C ALA A 520 -16.08 -3.32 2.10
N LEU A 521 -17.02 -4.26 2.15
CA LEU A 521 -17.06 -5.43 1.28
C LEU A 521 -17.19 -5.03 -0.20
N LYS A 522 -18.10 -4.09 -0.54
CA LYS A 522 -18.24 -3.58 -1.90
C LYS A 522 -16.92 -2.99 -2.40
N LYS A 523 -16.28 -2.15 -1.58
CA LYS A 523 -14.98 -1.57 -1.89
C LYS A 523 -13.91 -2.63 -2.11
N ASN A 524 -13.84 -3.64 -1.24
CA ASN A 524 -12.85 -4.72 -1.37
C ASN A 524 -13.13 -5.59 -2.61
N LEU A 525 -14.40 -5.88 -2.92
CA LEU A 525 -14.77 -6.60 -4.14
C LEU A 525 -14.40 -5.82 -5.40
N SER A 526 -14.54 -4.48 -5.40
CA SER A 526 -14.04 -3.64 -6.50
C SER A 526 -12.54 -3.78 -6.70
N ALA A 527 -11.75 -3.78 -5.62
CA ALA A 527 -10.31 -4.01 -5.68
C ALA A 527 -9.99 -5.41 -6.23
N TYR A 528 -10.63 -6.46 -5.70
CA TYR A 528 -10.44 -7.84 -6.16
C TYR A 528 -10.81 -8.04 -7.63
N TYR A 529 -11.90 -7.43 -8.08
CA TYR A 529 -12.33 -7.48 -9.48
C TYR A 529 -11.35 -6.76 -10.40
N MET A 530 -10.84 -5.60 -10.00
CA MET A 530 -9.83 -4.88 -10.77
C MET A 530 -8.54 -5.71 -10.84
N ILE A 531 -8.06 -6.27 -9.74
CA ILE A 531 -6.88 -7.16 -9.74
C ILE A 531 -7.13 -8.38 -10.63
N PHE A 532 -8.30 -9.01 -10.54
CA PHE A 532 -8.71 -10.12 -11.39
C PHE A 532 -8.70 -9.73 -12.87
N TRP A 533 -9.23 -8.55 -13.22
CA TRP A 533 -9.24 -8.02 -14.58
C TRP A 533 -7.83 -7.87 -15.16
N TYR A 534 -6.92 -7.25 -14.41
CA TYR A 534 -5.55 -7.02 -14.87
C TYR A 534 -4.75 -8.33 -15.00
N ASN A 535 -5.07 -9.37 -14.24
CA ASN A 535 -4.31 -10.62 -14.22
C ASN A 535 -4.89 -11.72 -15.12
N MET A 536 -6.19 -11.99 -15.04
CA MET A 536 -6.75 -13.27 -15.49
C MET A 536 -7.36 -13.28 -16.90
N ASN A 537 -7.56 -12.11 -17.55
CA ASN A 537 -8.53 -12.04 -18.67
C ASN A 537 -8.12 -11.29 -19.94
N PHE A 538 -6.84 -11.17 -20.24
CA PHE A 538 -6.43 -10.65 -21.55
C PHE A 538 -5.40 -11.54 -22.21
N ASP A 539 -5.39 -11.49 -23.55
CA ASP A 539 -4.35 -12.00 -24.44
C ASP A 539 -3.00 -11.96 -23.72
N SER A 540 -2.29 -13.09 -23.69
CA SER A 540 -0.98 -13.18 -23.06
C SER A 540 -0.01 -12.14 -23.62
N LYS A 541 -0.29 -11.62 -24.83
CA LYS A 541 0.46 -10.56 -25.51
C LYS A 541 0.01 -9.14 -25.16
N ALA A 542 -1.09 -8.94 -24.42
CA ALA A 542 -1.56 -7.62 -24.02
C ALA A 542 -0.69 -7.04 -22.89
N SER A 543 -0.15 -5.84 -23.11
CA SER A 543 0.64 -5.12 -22.09
C SER A 543 -0.26 -4.61 -20.96
N THR A 544 0.34 -4.11 -19.88
CA THR A 544 -0.45 -3.52 -18.77
C THR A 544 -1.22 -2.29 -19.25
N LEU A 545 -0.60 -1.47 -20.11
CA LEU A 545 -1.26 -0.31 -20.71
C LEU A 545 -2.47 -0.73 -21.57
N ASP A 546 -2.36 -1.81 -22.36
CA ASP A 546 -3.48 -2.29 -23.16
C ASP A 546 -4.66 -2.66 -22.27
N ARG A 547 -4.41 -3.39 -21.16
CA ARG A 547 -5.42 -3.77 -20.16
C ARG A 547 -6.05 -2.56 -19.48
N TRP A 548 -5.26 -1.54 -19.16
CA TRP A 548 -5.73 -0.27 -18.60
C TRP A 548 -6.65 0.46 -19.57
N LEU A 549 -6.29 0.54 -20.85
CA LEU A 549 -7.13 1.12 -21.90
C LEU A 549 -8.46 0.37 -22.03
N PHE A 550 -8.45 -0.97 -21.98
CA PHE A 550 -9.67 -1.77 -22.03
C PHE A 550 -10.58 -1.55 -20.83
N TRP A 551 -10.02 -1.48 -19.62
CA TRP A 551 -10.77 -1.20 -18.39
C TRP A 551 -11.53 0.12 -18.51
N HIS A 552 -10.85 1.21 -18.87
CA HIS A 552 -11.47 2.52 -18.98
C HIS A 552 -12.42 2.66 -20.17
N HIS A 553 -12.18 1.94 -21.27
CA HIS A 553 -13.11 1.92 -22.39
C HIS A 553 -14.50 1.39 -22.01
N GLN A 554 -14.59 0.39 -21.13
CA GLN A 554 -15.89 -0.14 -20.70
C GLN A 554 -16.71 0.87 -19.89
N ASN A 555 -16.04 1.72 -19.10
CA ASN A 555 -16.72 2.77 -18.33
C ASN A 555 -17.22 3.92 -19.22
N LEU A 556 -16.61 4.14 -20.38
CA LEU A 556 -16.93 5.28 -21.23
C LEU A 556 -18.15 5.10 -22.10
N ASN A 557 -18.73 3.89 -22.18
CA ASN A 557 -20.06 3.58 -22.71
C ASN A 557 -20.52 4.44 -23.92
N ALA A 558 -19.59 4.75 -24.83
CA ALA A 558 -19.82 5.83 -25.76
C ALA A 558 -20.51 5.27 -27.02
N LYS A 559 -21.84 5.40 -27.02
CA LYS A 559 -22.66 5.31 -28.24
C LYS A 559 -22.21 6.32 -29.32
N ASP A 560 -21.39 7.30 -28.96
CA ASP A 560 -20.82 8.31 -29.84
C ASP A 560 -19.28 8.30 -29.79
N HIS A 561 -18.62 8.70 -30.88
CA HIS A 561 -17.16 8.70 -31.04
C HIS A 561 -16.38 9.67 -30.10
N THR A 562 -16.99 10.16 -29.02
CA THR A 562 -16.44 11.12 -28.05
C THR A 562 -15.51 10.50 -27.01
N GLY A 563 -15.68 9.22 -26.66
CA GLY A 563 -14.86 8.55 -25.64
C GLY A 563 -13.35 8.46 -25.95
N PHE A 564 -12.95 8.72 -27.20
CA PHE A 564 -11.54 8.86 -27.59
C PHE A 564 -10.88 10.09 -26.96
N LYS A 565 -11.57 11.24 -26.94
CA LYS A 565 -11.03 12.46 -26.35
C LYS A 565 -10.87 12.32 -24.84
N ASP A 566 -11.83 11.63 -24.20
CA ASP A 566 -11.80 11.39 -22.77
C ASP A 566 -10.63 10.47 -22.37
N ILE A 567 -10.33 9.44 -23.17
CA ILE A 567 -9.15 8.57 -22.93
C ILE A 567 -7.85 9.29 -23.24
N GLU A 568 -7.79 10.13 -24.28
CA GLU A 568 -6.63 10.97 -24.53
C GLU A 568 -6.38 11.94 -23.39
N GLN A 569 -7.42 12.54 -22.82
CA GLN A 569 -7.35 13.39 -21.63
C GLN A 569 -6.93 12.62 -20.38
N LEU A 570 -7.47 11.42 -20.14
CA LEU A 570 -7.04 10.56 -19.02
C LEU A 570 -5.58 10.09 -19.20
N CYS A 571 -5.16 9.76 -20.43
CA CYS A 571 -3.76 9.48 -20.72
C CYS A 571 -2.87 10.70 -20.48
N ALA A 572 -3.33 11.90 -20.85
CA ALA A 572 -2.61 13.14 -20.59
C ALA A 572 -2.52 13.48 -19.10
N LEU A 573 -3.58 13.21 -18.35
CA LEU A 573 -3.65 13.43 -16.91
C LEU A 573 -2.79 12.44 -16.12
N PHE A 574 -2.85 11.15 -16.48
CA PHE A 574 -2.21 10.09 -15.71
C PHE A 574 -0.83 9.71 -16.20
N PHE A 575 -0.57 9.92 -17.48
CA PHE A 575 0.69 9.62 -18.12
C PHE A 575 1.13 10.77 -19.02
N PRO A 576 1.35 11.98 -18.47
CA PRO A 576 1.76 13.16 -19.24
C PRO A 576 3.08 12.94 -20.01
N ASN A 577 3.81 11.88 -19.65
CA ASN A 577 5.11 11.50 -20.16
C ASN A 577 5.05 10.38 -21.22
N ILE A 578 3.88 9.79 -21.50
CA ILE A 578 3.71 8.84 -22.60
C ILE A 578 3.32 9.61 -23.87
N PRO A 579 3.91 9.33 -25.05
CA PRO A 579 3.57 10.04 -26.27
C PRO A 579 2.08 9.83 -26.61
N HIS A 580 1.27 10.90 -26.52
CA HIS A 580 -0.20 10.80 -26.68
C HIS A 580 -0.63 10.20 -28.02
N LYS A 581 0.13 10.44 -29.10
CA LYS A 581 -0.12 9.85 -30.42
C LYS A 581 0.01 8.32 -30.42
N GLU A 582 0.85 7.75 -29.56
CA GLU A 582 1.11 6.31 -29.48
C GLU A 582 0.04 5.61 -28.62
N CYS A 583 -0.38 6.24 -27.51
CA CYS A 583 -1.59 5.82 -26.78
C CYS A 583 -2.83 5.87 -27.67
N ALA A 584 -3.04 6.98 -28.41
CA ALA A 584 -4.15 7.15 -29.33
C ALA A 584 -4.11 6.12 -30.48
N ALA A 585 -2.93 5.84 -31.05
CA ALA A 585 -2.77 4.83 -32.10
C ALA A 585 -3.05 3.41 -31.59
N ARG A 586 -2.49 3.05 -30.42
CA ARG A 586 -2.77 1.76 -29.76
C ARG A 586 -4.26 1.63 -29.43
N PHE A 587 -4.88 2.69 -28.91
CA PHE A 587 -6.29 2.70 -28.58
C PHE A 587 -7.20 2.59 -29.82
N LYS A 588 -6.85 3.25 -30.95
CA LYS A 588 -7.51 3.05 -32.25
C LYS A 588 -7.38 1.61 -32.76
N ALA A 589 -6.18 1.02 -32.64
CA ALA A 589 -5.93 -0.38 -32.97
C ALA A 589 -6.68 -1.35 -32.04
N LEU A 590 -6.90 -0.96 -30.79
CA LEU A 590 -7.66 -1.71 -29.79
C LEU A 590 -9.15 -1.74 -30.15
N ILE A 591 -9.74 -0.57 -30.41
CA ILE A 591 -11.17 -0.44 -30.73
C ILE A 591 -11.51 -1.17 -32.03
N SER A 592 -10.64 -1.12 -33.04
CA SER A 592 -10.84 -1.90 -34.27
C SER A 592 -10.86 -3.41 -34.01
N LYS A 593 -10.07 -3.91 -33.06
CA LYS A 593 -10.10 -5.32 -32.62
C LYS A 593 -11.31 -5.69 -31.76
N VAL A 594 -11.88 -4.76 -30.99
CA VAL A 594 -13.07 -5.01 -30.14
C VAL A 594 -14.37 -4.96 -30.94
N LYS A 595 -14.39 -4.18 -32.03
CA LYS A 595 -15.52 -4.06 -32.96
C LYS A 595 -15.59 -5.23 -33.95
N ALA A 596 -14.45 -5.78 -34.35
CA ALA A 596 -14.36 -7.08 -35.03
C ALA A 596 -14.78 -8.21 -34.08
#